data_AF-A0AAW8XMY8-F1
#
_entry.id   AF-A0AAW8XMY8-F1
#
_cell.length_a   1.000
_cell.length_b   1.000
_cell.length_c   1.000
_cell.angle_alpha   90.00
_cell.angle_beta   90.00
_cell.angle_gamma   90.00
#
_symmetry.space_group_name_H-M   'P 1'
#
loop_
_entity.id
_entity.type
_entity.pdbx_description
1 polymer ?
#
loop_
_entity_poly.entity_id
_entity_poly.type
_entity_poly.pdbx_seq_one_letter_code
_entity_poly.pdbx_strand_id
1 'polypeptide(L)'
;MCEYNQFGQALGAALPDWQPRPWPTRQVLQGSRCRLEPLTLAHASDLFAAHQLAPDARSWTWLLREPESSLAEFSAWVAQVATLTDPIHFAVVDQQRGTAVGSLALMRIDANHGVVEVGHVHFSPLLSRTAMATEAHWLLMQYVFGTLGYRRYEWKCNSLNTPSGRAARRLGFQYEGRFRQALVSKGHNRDTDWFSVIDGEWPELDSAMRQWLAADNFTADGQQRRPLESFR
;
A
#
# COMPACT_ATOMS: atom_id res chain seq x y z
N MET A 1 -3.48 4.73 28.33
CA MET A 1 -3.25 4.86 29.78
C MET A 1 -2.03 4.02 30.14
N CYS A 2 -1.20 4.49 31.07
CA CYS A 2 -0.01 3.79 31.55
C CYS A 2 -0.41 2.95 32.76
N GLU A 3 -0.18 1.65 32.71
CA GLU A 3 -0.37 0.74 33.85
C GLU A 3 0.98 0.48 34.52
N TYR A 4 1.00 -0.14 35.72
CA TYR A 4 2.24 -0.47 36.41
C TYR A 4 2.20 -1.91 36.92
N ASN A 5 3.30 -2.65 36.78
CA ASN A 5 3.42 -4.00 37.32
C ASN A 5 3.73 -4.00 38.83
N GLN A 6 3.78 -5.19 39.44
CA GLN A 6 4.10 -5.38 40.86
C GLN A 6 5.49 -4.84 41.29
N PHE A 7 6.37 -4.51 40.34
CA PHE A 7 7.69 -3.94 40.58
C PHE A 7 7.71 -2.41 40.40
N GLY A 8 6.56 -1.77 40.16
CA GLY A 8 6.46 -0.32 39.92
C GLY A 8 6.95 0.10 38.54
N GLN A 9 7.06 -0.82 37.58
CA GLN A 9 7.48 -0.51 36.20
C GLN A 9 6.28 -0.20 35.32
N ALA A 10 6.39 0.82 34.48
CA ALA A 10 5.37 1.24 33.53
C ALA A 10 5.08 0.16 32.47
N LEU A 11 3.82 -0.04 32.17
CA LEU A 11 3.27 -0.91 31.14
C LEU A 11 2.37 -0.09 30.19
N GLY A 12 2.19 -0.61 28.97
CA GLY A 12 1.14 -0.12 28.07
C GLY A 12 -0.26 -0.44 28.60
N ALA A 13 -1.28 0.07 27.93
CA ALA A 13 -2.66 -0.26 28.26
C ALA A 13 -2.92 -1.77 28.10
N ALA A 14 -3.64 -2.38 29.05
CA ALA A 14 -4.04 -3.77 28.95
C ALA A 14 -4.98 -4.00 27.75
N LEU A 15 -4.81 -5.15 27.08
CA LEU A 15 -5.67 -5.63 26.00
C LEU A 15 -6.18 -7.04 26.35
N PRO A 16 -7.01 -7.20 27.40
CA PRO A 16 -7.42 -8.51 27.90
C PRO A 16 -8.17 -9.35 26.86
N ASP A 17 -8.84 -8.69 25.91
CA ASP A 17 -9.62 -9.32 24.85
C ASP A 17 -8.85 -9.48 23.53
N TRP A 18 -7.53 -9.21 23.52
CA TRP A 18 -6.72 -9.38 22.33
C TRP A 18 -6.67 -10.84 21.88
N GLN A 19 -6.87 -11.04 20.58
CA GLN A 19 -6.70 -12.34 19.92
C GLN A 19 -6.02 -12.12 18.56
N PRO A 20 -5.32 -13.13 18.00
CA PRO A 20 -4.82 -13.06 16.64
C PRO A 20 -5.92 -12.66 15.64
N ARG A 21 -5.55 -11.87 14.64
CA ARG A 21 -6.45 -11.43 13.57
C ARG A 21 -6.49 -12.44 12.43
N PRO A 22 -7.56 -12.48 11.62
CA PRO A 22 -7.60 -13.35 10.44
C PRO A 22 -6.49 -13.01 9.45
N TRP A 23 -5.88 -14.03 8.84
CA TRP A 23 -4.95 -13.80 7.74
C TRP A 23 -5.67 -13.14 6.55
N PRO A 24 -5.02 -12.23 5.80
CA PRO A 24 -5.57 -11.70 4.58
C PRO A 24 -5.79 -12.83 3.55
N THR A 25 -6.91 -12.75 2.83
CA THR A 25 -7.31 -13.73 1.81
C THR A 25 -7.21 -13.12 0.41
N ARG A 26 -7.07 -13.99 -0.60
CA ARG A 26 -7.11 -13.59 -2.01
C ARG A 26 -8.57 -13.33 -2.43
N GLN A 27 -9.04 -12.12 -2.19
CA GLN A 27 -10.38 -11.68 -2.58
C GLN A 27 -10.33 -10.38 -3.37
N VAL A 28 -11.34 -10.16 -4.22
CA VAL A 28 -11.48 -8.89 -4.94
C VAL A 28 -11.94 -7.81 -3.97
N LEU A 29 -11.26 -6.66 -3.96
CA LEU A 29 -11.68 -5.48 -3.20
C LEU A 29 -12.25 -4.44 -4.18
N GLN A 30 -13.54 -4.17 -4.10
CA GLN A 30 -14.25 -3.34 -5.07
C GLN A 30 -14.31 -1.87 -4.64
N GLY A 31 -13.88 -0.97 -5.52
CA GLY A 31 -14.06 0.48 -5.40
C GLY A 31 -14.90 1.06 -6.54
N SER A 32 -14.93 2.39 -6.64
CA SER A 32 -15.69 3.14 -7.66
C SER A 32 -14.88 3.43 -8.93
N ARG A 33 -13.56 3.61 -8.80
CA ARG A 33 -12.61 3.94 -9.90
C ARG A 33 -11.70 2.77 -10.26
N CYS A 34 -11.37 1.94 -9.28
CA CYS A 34 -10.67 0.68 -9.47
C CYS A 34 -11.24 -0.44 -8.61
N ARG A 35 -10.76 -1.65 -8.90
CA ARG A 35 -10.84 -2.80 -7.99
C ARG A 35 -9.44 -3.39 -7.83
N LEU A 36 -9.19 -3.99 -6.67
CA LEU A 36 -8.00 -4.77 -6.41
C LEU A 36 -8.33 -6.23 -6.63
N GLU A 37 -7.71 -6.85 -7.63
CA GLU A 37 -7.84 -8.29 -7.86
C GLU A 37 -6.58 -9.00 -7.36
N PRO A 38 -6.70 -10.19 -6.73
CA PRO A 38 -5.52 -11.02 -6.47
C PRO A 38 -4.69 -11.19 -7.74
N LEU A 39 -3.39 -10.96 -7.66
CA LEU A 39 -2.54 -10.99 -8.84
C LEU A 39 -2.54 -12.41 -9.45
N THR A 40 -2.81 -12.49 -10.75
CA THR A 40 -2.74 -13.73 -11.54
C THR A 40 -1.99 -13.48 -12.84
N LEU A 41 -1.64 -14.56 -13.55
CA LEU A 41 -0.99 -14.50 -14.85
C LEU A 41 -1.81 -13.72 -15.90
N ALA A 42 -3.14 -13.67 -15.77
CA ALA A 42 -4.01 -12.91 -16.68
C ALA A 42 -3.73 -11.40 -16.66
N HIS A 43 -3.14 -10.88 -15.58
CA HIS A 43 -2.79 -9.45 -15.47
C HIS A 43 -1.44 -9.11 -16.11
N ALA A 44 -0.64 -10.10 -16.50
CA ALA A 44 0.76 -9.87 -16.87
C ALA A 44 0.89 -8.99 -18.12
N SER A 45 0.09 -9.25 -19.16
CA SER A 45 0.13 -8.46 -20.41
C SER A 45 -0.22 -7.00 -20.17
N ASP A 46 -1.29 -6.75 -19.41
CA ASP A 46 -1.80 -5.40 -19.12
C ASP A 46 -0.80 -4.60 -18.29
N LEU A 47 -0.29 -5.20 -17.21
CA LEU A 47 0.68 -4.56 -16.34
C LEU A 47 1.98 -4.26 -17.09
N PHE A 48 2.48 -5.20 -17.89
CA PHE A 48 3.66 -4.98 -18.72
C PHE A 48 3.45 -3.82 -19.69
N ALA A 49 2.34 -3.83 -20.45
CA ALA A 49 2.00 -2.78 -21.40
C ALA A 49 1.85 -1.41 -20.70
N ALA A 50 1.21 -1.36 -19.53
CA ALA A 50 1.05 -0.14 -18.75
C ALA A 50 2.39 0.44 -18.30
N HIS A 51 3.34 -0.40 -17.88
CA HIS A 51 4.68 0.05 -17.49
C HIS A 51 5.52 0.54 -18.68
N GLN A 52 5.33 -0.02 -19.88
CA GLN A 52 6.02 0.41 -21.10
C GLN A 52 5.61 1.82 -21.59
N LEU A 53 4.53 2.40 -21.04
CA LEU A 53 4.16 3.79 -21.29
C LEU A 53 5.09 4.80 -20.59
N ALA A 54 5.93 4.34 -19.65
CA ALA A 54 6.88 5.22 -18.99
C ALA A 54 7.99 5.65 -19.96
N PRO A 55 8.41 6.93 -19.94
CA PRO A 55 9.46 7.40 -20.84
C PRO A 55 10.85 6.82 -20.49
N ASP A 56 11.01 6.29 -19.28
CA ASP A 56 12.25 5.68 -18.78
C ASP A 56 11.97 4.75 -17.59
N ALA A 57 13.02 4.14 -17.05
CA ALA A 57 12.96 3.19 -15.95
C ALA A 57 13.02 3.82 -14.53
N ARG A 58 12.81 5.13 -14.36
CA ARG A 58 12.96 5.77 -13.03
C ARG A 58 11.98 5.27 -11.97
N SER A 59 10.85 4.67 -12.36
CA SER A 59 9.92 4.04 -11.41
C SER A 59 10.54 2.83 -10.69
N TRP A 60 11.61 2.25 -11.25
CA TRP A 60 12.29 1.06 -10.73
C TRP A 60 13.46 1.37 -9.79
N THR A 61 13.87 2.64 -9.70
CA THR A 61 15.06 3.06 -8.92
C THR A 61 15.04 2.56 -7.48
N TRP A 62 13.86 2.56 -6.85
CA TRP A 62 13.70 2.19 -5.44
C TRP A 62 13.00 0.85 -5.21
N LEU A 63 12.64 0.13 -6.29
CA LEU A 63 12.12 -1.22 -6.20
C LEU A 63 13.28 -2.21 -6.00
N LEU A 64 12.96 -3.38 -5.43
CA LEU A 64 13.96 -4.43 -5.22
C LEU A 64 14.40 -5.11 -6.52
N ARG A 65 13.60 -4.98 -7.58
CA ARG A 65 13.81 -5.61 -8.89
C ARG A 65 14.20 -4.59 -9.95
N GLU A 66 14.84 -5.08 -11.00
CA GLU A 66 15.10 -4.33 -12.24
C GLU A 66 13.96 -4.52 -13.25
N PRO A 67 13.78 -3.60 -14.21
CA PRO A 67 12.80 -3.79 -15.28
C PRO A 67 13.10 -5.05 -16.09
N GLU A 68 12.07 -5.85 -16.34
CA GLU A 68 12.16 -6.99 -17.25
C GLU A 68 12.29 -6.54 -18.70
N SER A 69 13.02 -7.31 -19.51
CA SER A 69 13.28 -6.99 -20.92
C SER A 69 12.18 -7.49 -21.86
N SER A 70 11.32 -8.39 -21.39
CA SER A 70 10.25 -8.98 -22.18
C SER A 70 9.02 -9.33 -21.35
N LEU A 71 7.88 -9.47 -22.04
CA LEU A 71 6.64 -9.95 -21.44
C LEU A 71 6.79 -11.38 -20.88
N ALA A 72 7.63 -12.22 -21.49
CA ALA A 72 7.85 -13.58 -21.02
C ALA A 72 8.54 -13.61 -19.64
N GLU A 73 9.59 -12.79 -19.46
CA GLU A 73 10.26 -12.61 -18.17
C GLU A 73 9.30 -12.05 -17.12
N PHE A 74 8.54 -11.01 -17.48
CA PHE A 74 7.55 -10.43 -16.56
C PHE A 74 6.45 -11.41 -16.18
N SER A 75 5.96 -12.21 -17.13
CA SER A 75 4.95 -13.24 -16.90
C SER A 75 5.45 -14.33 -15.95
N ALA A 76 6.71 -14.75 -16.09
CA ALA A 76 7.34 -15.70 -15.17
C ALA A 76 7.42 -15.14 -13.74
N TRP A 77 7.78 -13.86 -13.59
CA TRP A 77 7.76 -13.18 -12.30
C TRP A 77 6.34 -13.11 -11.70
N VAL A 78 5.34 -12.71 -12.49
CA VAL A 78 3.93 -12.67 -12.04
C VAL A 78 3.46 -14.04 -11.56
N ALA A 79 3.75 -15.11 -12.33
CA ALA A 79 3.38 -16.48 -11.97
C ALA A 79 4.02 -16.91 -10.63
N GLN A 80 5.27 -16.52 -10.38
CA GLN A 80 5.97 -16.83 -9.14
C GLN A 80 5.36 -16.09 -7.93
N VAL A 81 5.14 -14.78 -8.04
CA VAL A 81 4.69 -13.99 -6.89
C VAL A 81 3.19 -14.16 -6.58
N ALA A 82 2.39 -14.57 -7.58
CA ALA A 82 0.97 -14.89 -7.39
C ALA A 82 0.72 -16.03 -6.39
N THR A 83 1.67 -16.96 -6.24
CA THR A 83 1.55 -18.14 -5.37
C THR A 83 2.07 -17.92 -3.95
N LEU A 84 2.73 -16.79 -3.65
CA LEU A 84 3.32 -16.53 -2.33
C LEU A 84 2.24 -16.35 -1.25
N THR A 85 2.48 -16.86 -0.05
CA THR A 85 1.60 -16.62 1.10
C THR A 85 1.84 -15.26 1.75
N ASP A 86 3.07 -14.75 1.61
CA ASP A 86 3.50 -13.40 1.99
C ASP A 86 4.71 -13.06 1.09
N PRO A 87 4.67 -11.98 0.28
CA PRO A 87 3.57 -11.03 0.10
C PRO A 87 2.33 -11.59 -0.61
N ILE A 88 1.15 -11.03 -0.30
CA ILE A 88 -0.10 -11.23 -1.06
C ILE A 88 -0.26 -10.07 -2.03
N HIS A 89 -0.03 -10.35 -3.32
CA HIS A 89 -0.07 -9.36 -4.39
C HIS A 89 -1.47 -9.12 -4.94
N PHE A 90 -1.76 -7.85 -5.26
CA PHE A 90 -2.96 -7.41 -5.93
C PHE A 90 -2.61 -6.60 -7.19
N ALA A 91 -3.35 -6.84 -8.27
CA ALA A 91 -3.41 -5.95 -9.42
C ALA A 91 -4.46 -4.86 -9.16
N VAL A 92 -4.12 -3.61 -9.50
CA VAL A 92 -5.05 -2.49 -9.54
C VAL A 92 -5.66 -2.48 -10.94
N VAL A 93 -6.94 -2.81 -11.03
CA VAL A 93 -7.66 -2.85 -12.31
C VAL A 93 -8.52 -1.59 -12.44
N ASP A 94 -8.29 -0.86 -13.53
CA ASP A 94 -9.09 0.32 -13.89
C ASP A 94 -10.55 -0.13 -14.14
N GLN A 95 -11.49 0.44 -13.39
CA GLN A 95 -12.90 0.04 -13.47
C GLN A 95 -13.53 0.40 -14.82
N GLN A 96 -13.10 1.50 -15.45
CA GLN A 96 -13.63 1.95 -16.74
C GLN A 96 -13.06 1.14 -17.90
N ARG A 97 -11.76 0.83 -17.84
CA ARG A 97 -11.06 0.13 -18.94
C ARG A 97 -11.08 -1.39 -18.81
N GLY A 98 -11.27 -1.89 -17.59
CA GLY A 98 -11.19 -3.33 -17.29
C GLY A 98 -9.77 -3.89 -17.31
N THR A 99 -8.73 -3.05 -17.39
CA THR A 99 -7.33 -3.46 -17.55
C THR A 99 -6.48 -3.20 -16.31
N ALA A 100 -5.49 -4.05 -16.06
CA ALA A 100 -4.58 -3.89 -14.92
C ALA A 100 -3.55 -2.78 -15.19
N VAL A 101 -3.46 -1.79 -14.30
CA VAL A 101 -2.65 -0.57 -14.49
C VAL A 101 -1.58 -0.34 -13.41
N GLY A 102 -1.46 -1.25 -12.46
CA GLY A 102 -0.40 -1.25 -11.45
C GLY A 102 -0.61 -2.36 -10.44
N SER A 103 0.29 -2.46 -9.46
CA SER A 103 0.19 -3.46 -8.41
C SER A 103 0.64 -2.93 -7.05
N LEU A 104 0.16 -3.57 -5.99
CA LEU A 104 0.61 -3.41 -4.60
C LEU A 104 0.40 -4.74 -3.85
N ALA A 105 0.99 -4.89 -2.67
CA ALA A 105 0.87 -6.11 -1.89
C ALA A 105 0.72 -5.83 -0.39
N LEU A 106 0.04 -6.74 0.30
CA LEU A 106 0.16 -6.89 1.75
C LEU A 106 1.34 -7.82 2.04
N MET A 107 2.21 -7.44 2.97
CA MET A 107 3.40 -8.22 3.30
C MET A 107 3.79 -8.08 4.77
N ARG A 108 4.75 -8.90 5.22
CA ARG A 108 5.21 -8.95 6.61
C ARG A 108 4.03 -9.08 7.57
N ILE A 109 3.15 -10.02 7.27
CA ILE A 109 1.89 -10.23 7.96
C ILE A 109 2.18 -10.85 9.32
N ASP A 110 1.84 -10.12 10.37
CA ASP A 110 1.84 -10.61 11.74
C ASP A 110 0.41 -10.62 12.27
N ALA A 111 -0.28 -11.74 12.02
CA ALA A 111 -1.65 -11.96 12.49
C ALA A 111 -1.74 -11.99 14.03
N ASN A 112 -0.70 -12.45 14.72
CA ASN A 112 -0.69 -12.55 16.18
C ASN A 112 -0.72 -11.17 16.85
N HIS A 113 -0.08 -10.17 16.23
CA HIS A 113 -0.06 -8.79 16.72
C HIS A 113 -0.94 -7.84 15.91
N GLY A 114 -1.60 -8.32 14.85
CA GLY A 114 -2.44 -7.50 13.96
C GLY A 114 -1.65 -6.40 13.27
N VAL A 115 -0.46 -6.74 12.76
CA VAL A 115 0.43 -5.82 12.04
C VAL A 115 0.58 -6.31 10.60
N VAL A 116 0.51 -5.40 9.63
CA VAL A 116 0.79 -5.72 8.23
C VAL A 116 1.37 -4.50 7.51
N GLU A 117 2.21 -4.74 6.51
CA GLU A 117 2.81 -3.71 5.68
C GLU A 117 2.16 -3.68 4.30
N VAL A 118 1.93 -2.47 3.77
CA VAL A 118 1.75 -2.28 2.33
C VAL A 118 3.08 -2.04 1.65
N GLY A 119 3.38 -2.90 0.68
CA GLY A 119 4.63 -2.88 -0.05
C GLY A 119 4.43 -3.27 -1.51
N HIS A 120 5.53 -3.49 -2.22
CA HIS A 120 5.53 -3.81 -3.65
C HIS A 120 4.65 -2.86 -4.50
N VAL A 121 4.52 -1.60 -4.08
CA VAL A 121 3.74 -0.58 -4.78
C VAL A 121 4.47 -0.22 -6.08
N HIS A 122 3.91 -0.62 -7.21
CA HIS A 122 4.42 -0.30 -8.54
C HIS A 122 3.27 0.18 -9.42
N PHE A 123 3.11 1.50 -9.48
CA PHE A 123 2.05 2.14 -10.26
C PHE A 123 2.61 2.63 -11.58
N SER A 124 1.96 2.24 -12.68
CA SER A 124 2.31 2.72 -14.02
C SER A 124 1.94 4.20 -14.20
N PRO A 125 2.34 4.84 -15.31
CA PRO A 125 1.89 6.20 -15.64
C PRO A 125 0.36 6.37 -15.71
N LEU A 126 -0.39 5.30 -16.01
CA LEU A 126 -1.85 5.33 -16.03
C LEU A 126 -2.47 5.47 -14.64
N LEU A 127 -1.73 5.07 -13.59
CA LEU A 127 -2.22 5.02 -12.22
C LEU A 127 -1.58 6.10 -11.33
N SER A 128 -0.29 6.37 -11.51
CA SER A 128 0.47 7.28 -10.66
C SER A 128 -0.13 8.69 -10.63
N ARG A 129 -0.28 9.25 -9.42
CA ARG A 129 -0.85 10.59 -9.17
C ARG A 129 -2.30 10.78 -9.65
N THR A 130 -3.08 9.71 -9.71
CA THR A 130 -4.53 9.76 -9.99
C THR A 130 -5.36 9.52 -8.73
N ALA A 131 -6.66 9.83 -8.78
CA ALA A 131 -7.60 9.44 -7.72
C ALA A 131 -7.70 7.93 -7.54
N MET A 132 -7.51 7.17 -8.62
CA MET A 132 -7.50 5.71 -8.63
C MET A 132 -6.35 5.15 -7.78
N ALA A 133 -5.17 5.79 -7.78
CA ALA A 133 -4.06 5.38 -6.91
C ALA A 133 -4.39 5.57 -5.43
N THR A 134 -5.06 6.67 -5.07
CA THR A 134 -5.53 6.86 -3.68
C THR A 134 -6.62 5.86 -3.32
N GLU A 135 -7.57 5.58 -4.22
CA GLU A 135 -8.60 4.57 -3.97
C GLU A 135 -7.99 3.17 -3.78
N ALA A 136 -6.97 2.80 -4.55
CA ALA A 136 -6.25 1.53 -4.38
C ALA A 136 -5.63 1.40 -2.96
N HIS A 137 -5.01 2.47 -2.45
CA HIS A 137 -4.50 2.46 -1.07
C HIS A 137 -5.62 2.41 -0.03
N TRP A 138 -6.69 3.18 -0.24
CA TRP A 138 -7.85 3.20 0.65
C TRP A 138 -8.54 1.84 0.75
N LEU A 139 -8.77 1.15 -0.38
CA LEU A 139 -9.36 -0.20 -0.40
C LEU A 139 -8.55 -1.19 0.44
N LEU A 140 -7.23 -1.13 0.35
CA LEU A 140 -6.36 -2.04 1.10
C LEU A 140 -6.33 -1.68 2.59
N MET A 141 -6.31 -0.40 2.95
CA MET A 141 -6.44 0.06 4.34
C MET A 141 -7.79 -0.33 4.95
N GLN A 142 -8.89 -0.11 4.22
CA GLN A 142 -10.25 -0.46 4.62
C GLN A 142 -10.40 -1.96 4.83
N TYR A 143 -9.74 -2.77 4.02
CA TYR A 143 -9.69 -4.22 4.22
C TYR A 143 -8.95 -4.57 5.52
N VAL A 144 -7.74 -4.02 5.72
CA VAL A 144 -6.89 -4.30 6.89
C VAL A 144 -7.57 -3.87 8.20
N PHE A 145 -8.05 -2.64 8.29
CA PHE A 145 -8.68 -2.14 9.52
C PHE A 145 -10.13 -2.58 9.65
N GLY A 146 -10.95 -2.32 8.63
CA GLY A 146 -12.39 -2.50 8.72
C GLY A 146 -12.87 -3.95 8.55
N THR A 147 -12.09 -4.82 7.90
CA THR A 147 -12.47 -6.24 7.74
C THR A 147 -11.63 -7.15 8.62
N LEU A 148 -10.31 -7.01 8.61
CA LEU A 148 -9.43 -7.90 9.36
C LEU A 148 -9.24 -7.46 10.83
N GLY A 149 -9.56 -6.20 11.16
CA GLY A 149 -9.42 -5.67 12.52
C GLY A 149 -7.96 -5.53 12.97
N TYR A 150 -7.03 -5.36 12.04
CA TYR A 150 -5.62 -5.15 12.36
C TYR A 150 -5.42 -3.83 13.09
N ARG A 151 -4.40 -3.77 13.92
CA ARG A 151 -4.13 -2.61 14.80
C ARG A 151 -3.08 -1.66 14.25
N ARG A 152 -2.29 -2.12 13.28
CA ARG A 152 -1.18 -1.37 12.71
C ARG A 152 -0.98 -1.70 11.23
N TYR A 153 -0.89 -0.65 10.43
CA TYR A 153 -0.64 -0.72 9.00
C TYR A 153 0.62 0.06 8.65
N GLU A 154 1.62 -0.62 8.10
CA GLU A 154 2.97 -0.08 7.91
C GLU A 154 3.23 0.34 6.46
N TRP A 155 4.02 1.39 6.31
CA TRP A 155 4.62 1.79 5.04
C TRP A 155 6.12 1.96 5.23
N LYS A 156 6.90 1.46 4.28
CA LYS A 156 8.36 1.66 4.25
C LYS A 156 8.84 2.11 2.91
N CYS A 157 9.88 2.94 2.94
CA CYS A 157 10.60 3.29 1.73
C CYS A 157 12.08 3.49 1.99
N ASN A 158 12.87 3.46 0.91
CA ASN A 158 14.22 4.01 0.96
C ASN A 158 14.12 5.49 1.40
N SER A 159 14.98 5.93 2.32
CA SER A 159 15.00 7.30 2.83
C SER A 159 15.21 8.38 1.76
N LEU A 160 15.83 8.00 0.63
CA LEU A 160 16.05 8.85 -0.54
C LEU A 160 14.87 8.81 -1.52
N ASN A 161 13.88 7.94 -1.32
CA ASN A 161 12.64 7.90 -2.09
C ASN A 161 11.64 8.94 -1.56
N THR A 162 11.97 10.22 -1.73
CA THR A 162 11.12 11.35 -1.30
C THR A 162 9.69 11.27 -1.85
N PRO A 163 9.44 10.84 -3.11
CA PRO A 163 8.08 10.64 -3.60
C PRO A 163 7.25 9.65 -2.76
N SER A 164 7.83 8.50 -2.39
CA SER A 164 7.16 7.51 -1.54
C SER A 164 6.90 8.05 -0.12
N GLY A 165 7.90 8.70 0.48
CA GLY A 165 7.73 9.33 1.80
C GLY A 165 6.71 10.48 1.82
N ARG A 166 6.52 11.20 0.70
CA ARG A 166 5.42 12.18 0.57
C ARG A 166 4.07 11.50 0.42
N ALA A 167 3.98 10.41 -0.34
CA ALA A 167 2.75 9.65 -0.50
C ALA A 167 2.27 9.08 0.85
N ALA A 168 3.18 8.49 1.65
CA ALA A 168 2.87 7.99 2.99
C ALA A 168 2.24 9.09 3.87
N ARG A 169 2.89 10.27 3.97
CA ARG A 169 2.37 11.40 4.78
C ARG A 169 1.02 11.92 4.27
N ARG A 170 0.88 12.06 2.94
CA ARG A 170 -0.38 12.49 2.31
C ARG A 170 -1.53 11.53 2.65
N LEU A 171 -1.28 10.23 2.60
CA LEU A 171 -2.25 9.18 2.95
C LEU A 171 -2.49 9.06 4.47
N GLY A 172 -1.70 9.75 5.28
CA GLY A 172 -1.90 9.87 6.72
C GLY A 172 -1.08 8.96 7.60
N PHE A 173 -0.10 8.27 7.02
CA PHE A 173 0.89 7.58 7.82
C PHE A 173 1.77 8.56 8.60
N GLN A 174 2.01 8.25 9.87
CA GLN A 174 2.91 8.95 10.77
C GLN A 174 4.32 8.41 10.63
N TYR A 175 5.32 9.29 10.60
CA TYR A 175 6.74 8.88 10.54
C TYR A 175 7.23 8.45 11.93
N GLU A 176 7.90 7.31 12.02
CA GLU A 176 8.33 6.72 13.30
C GLU A 176 9.85 6.62 13.44
N GLY A 177 10.58 6.65 12.34
CA GLY A 177 12.03 6.63 12.40
C GLY A 177 12.70 6.07 11.16
N ARG A 178 14.04 6.09 11.22
CA ARG A 178 14.92 5.61 10.15
C ARG A 178 15.82 4.51 10.68
N PHE A 179 15.75 3.36 10.05
CA PHE A 179 16.76 2.31 10.24
C PHE A 179 17.93 2.60 9.30
N ARG A 180 19.06 3.01 9.87
CA ARG A 180 20.31 3.26 9.14
C ARG A 180 20.93 1.93 8.70
N GLN A 181 21.45 1.90 7.47
CA GLN A 181 22.05 0.69 6.87
C GLN A 181 21.16 -0.55 6.96
N ALA A 182 19.85 -0.35 6.82
CA ALA A 182 18.87 -1.43 6.99
C ALA A 182 19.04 -2.52 5.92
N LEU A 183 19.40 -2.14 4.69
CA LEU A 183 19.52 -3.04 3.55
C LEU A 183 20.66 -2.61 2.63
N VAL A 184 21.21 -3.56 1.87
CA VAL A 184 21.94 -3.29 0.63
C VAL A 184 20.99 -3.58 -0.52
N SER A 185 20.74 -2.59 -1.37
CA SER A 185 19.80 -2.68 -2.49
C SER A 185 20.50 -2.22 -3.76
N LYS A 186 20.54 -3.08 -4.78
CA LYS A 186 21.21 -2.79 -6.08
C LYS A 186 22.66 -2.30 -5.91
N GLY A 187 23.39 -2.89 -4.96
CA GLY A 187 24.78 -2.51 -4.66
C GLY A 187 24.96 -1.24 -3.81
N HIS A 188 23.87 -0.58 -3.40
CA HIS A 188 23.92 0.67 -2.61
C HIS A 188 23.33 0.49 -1.21
N ASN A 189 23.80 1.32 -0.27
CA ASN A 189 23.20 1.45 1.05
C ASN A 189 21.73 1.91 0.93
N ARG A 190 20.85 1.27 1.70
CA ARG A 190 19.47 1.72 1.90
C ARG A 190 19.21 1.90 3.39
N ASP A 191 19.10 3.16 3.79
CA ASP A 191 18.39 3.50 5.01
C ASP A 191 16.88 3.40 4.74
N THR A 192 16.13 2.89 5.71
CA THR A 192 14.68 2.68 5.56
C THR A 192 13.91 3.58 6.49
N ASP A 193 13.08 4.45 5.92
CA ASP A 193 12.10 5.25 6.64
C ASP A 193 10.85 4.42 6.91
N TRP A 194 10.41 4.44 8.16
CA TRP A 194 9.23 3.73 8.64
C TRP A 194 8.11 4.71 8.94
N PHE A 195 6.91 4.34 8.47
CA PHE A 195 5.68 5.04 8.78
C PHE A 195 4.58 4.04 9.16
N SER A 196 3.58 4.50 9.91
CA SER A 196 2.44 3.68 10.29
C SER A 196 1.13 4.46 10.32
N VAL A 197 0.02 3.73 10.20
CA VAL A 197 -1.32 4.13 10.67
C VAL A 197 -1.73 3.12 11.73
N ILE A 198 -2.37 3.58 12.81
CA ILE A 198 -2.95 2.70 13.83
C ILE A 198 -4.48 2.68 13.78
N ASP A 199 -5.07 1.65 14.38
CA ASP A 199 -6.52 1.45 14.48
C ASP A 199 -7.28 2.69 15.00
N GLY A 200 -6.73 3.40 15.99
CA GLY A 200 -7.32 4.63 16.53
C GLY A 200 -7.35 5.81 15.55
N GLU A 201 -6.45 5.85 14.56
CA GLU A 201 -6.39 6.93 13.55
C GLU A 201 -7.27 6.62 12.33
N TRP A 202 -7.58 5.35 12.09
CA TRP A 202 -8.28 4.89 10.90
C TRP A 202 -9.66 5.53 10.68
N PRO A 203 -10.56 5.69 11.68
CA PRO A 203 -11.89 6.23 11.44
C PRO A 203 -11.89 7.64 10.82
N GLU A 204 -10.98 8.50 11.25
CA GLU A 204 -10.82 9.84 10.69
C GLU A 204 -10.22 9.80 9.28
N LEU A 205 -9.21 8.96 9.07
CA LEU A 205 -8.61 8.76 7.74
C LEU A 205 -9.58 8.17 6.73
N ASP A 206 -10.41 7.20 7.12
CA ASP A 206 -11.46 6.63 6.28
C ASP A 206 -12.46 7.71 5.84
N SER A 207 -12.95 8.50 6.80
CA SER A 207 -13.85 9.62 6.53
C SER A 207 -13.23 10.63 5.55
N ALA A 208 -11.97 11.02 5.78
CA ALA A 208 -11.27 11.97 4.92
C ALA A 208 -11.05 11.42 3.50
N MET A 209 -10.66 10.15 3.36
CA MET A 209 -10.45 9.51 2.06
C MET A 209 -11.76 9.36 1.30
N ARG A 210 -12.85 8.95 1.95
CA ARG A 210 -14.18 8.86 1.33
C ARG A 210 -14.66 10.21 0.82
N GLN A 211 -14.52 11.27 1.63
CA GLN A 211 -14.88 12.63 1.23
C GLN A 211 -14.00 13.13 0.07
N TRP A 212 -12.70 12.84 0.10
CA TRP A 212 -11.80 13.22 -0.99
C TRP A 212 -12.10 12.47 -2.29
N LEU A 213 -12.46 11.18 -2.21
CA LEU A 213 -12.77 10.32 -3.36
C LEU A 213 -14.15 10.59 -3.97
N ALA A 214 -15.05 11.23 -3.21
CA ALA A 214 -16.41 11.56 -3.64
C ALA A 214 -16.42 12.34 -4.96
N ALA A 215 -17.44 12.08 -5.78
CA ALA A 215 -17.51 12.62 -7.14
C ALA A 215 -17.58 14.15 -7.17
N ASP A 216 -18.17 14.78 -6.15
CA ASP A 216 -18.28 16.23 -6.00
C ASP A 216 -16.95 16.92 -5.73
N ASN A 217 -15.95 16.22 -5.18
CA ASN A 217 -14.59 16.73 -5.01
C ASN A 217 -13.77 16.74 -6.32
N PHE A 218 -14.32 16.29 -7.45
CA PHE A 218 -13.65 16.35 -8.75
C PHE A 218 -14.42 17.19 -9.75
N THR A 219 -13.70 17.91 -10.58
CA THR A 219 -14.24 18.60 -11.75
C THR A 219 -14.46 17.59 -12.89
N ALA A 220 -15.18 18.01 -13.95
CA ALA A 220 -15.47 17.14 -15.09
C ALA A 220 -14.21 16.67 -15.85
N ASP A 221 -13.14 17.47 -15.81
CA ASP A 221 -11.81 17.16 -16.35
C ASP A 221 -10.91 16.36 -15.37
N GLY A 222 -11.47 15.93 -14.23
CA GLY A 222 -10.79 15.05 -13.28
C GLY A 222 -9.83 15.73 -12.32
N GLN A 223 -9.83 17.07 -12.24
CA GLN A 223 -9.04 17.81 -11.26
C GLN A 223 -9.73 17.80 -9.90
N GLN A 224 -8.96 17.57 -8.84
CA GLN A 224 -9.47 17.68 -7.47
C GLN A 224 -9.82 19.14 -7.15
N ARG A 225 -10.96 19.37 -6.49
CA ARG A 225 -11.34 20.69 -5.97
C ARG A 225 -10.61 21.02 -4.68
N ARG A 226 -10.45 20.01 -3.83
CA ARG A 226 -9.73 20.11 -2.55
C ARG A 226 -8.71 18.98 -2.42
N PRO A 227 -7.52 19.25 -1.87
CA PRO A 227 -6.53 18.21 -1.58
C PRO A 227 -6.99 17.31 -0.42
N LEU A 228 -6.49 16.08 -0.39
CA LEU A 228 -6.84 15.07 0.64
C LEU A 228 -6.52 15.59 2.04
N GLU A 229 -5.40 16.28 2.16
CA GLU A 229 -4.91 16.88 3.39
C GLU A 229 -5.87 17.94 3.98
N SER A 230 -6.80 18.47 3.19
CA SER A 230 -7.80 19.43 3.69
C SER A 230 -9.05 18.79 4.31
N PHE A 231 -9.16 17.45 4.23
CA PHE A 231 -10.25 16.68 4.84
C PHE A 231 -9.83 15.96 6.13
N ARG A 232 -8.59 16.17 6.55
CA ARG A 232 -7.93 15.59 7.73
C ARG A 232 -7.56 16.68 8.72
#